data_AF-A0A2S6N747-F1
#
_entry.id   AF-A0A2S6N747-F1
#
_cell.length_a   1.000
_cell.length_b   1.000
_cell.length_c   1.000
_cell.angle_alpha   90.00
_cell.angle_beta   90.00
_cell.angle_gamma   90.00
#
_symmetry.space_group_name_H-M   'P 1'
#
loop_
_entity.id
_entity.type
_entity.pdbx_description
1 polymer ?
#
loop_
_entity_poly.entity_id
_entity_poly.type
_entity_poly.pdbx_seq_one_letter_code
_entity_poly.pdbx_strand_id
1 'polypeptide(L)'
;MARDPLKVLSVVRQRAVDQRRQALAACLAAEAAAGDRIRRLEEAVRLDQARADAAPDPLLFHDIFLATRRHWRTEQQVSRVALAEAGHQAEDARAALAAARLAAEAVDRLIAERAAAAQAEADRRAQHVLDDIARGLRK
;
A
#
# COMPACT_ATOMS: atom_id res chain seq x y z
N MET A 1 21.67 -17.07 25.07
CA MET A 1 21.83 -16.93 23.61
C MET A 1 21.34 -15.55 23.19
N ALA A 2 22.25 -14.61 22.91
CA ALA A 2 21.84 -13.28 22.45
C ALA A 2 21.20 -13.39 21.06
N ARG A 3 19.99 -12.84 20.87
CA ARG A 3 19.35 -12.79 19.55
C ARG A 3 20.20 -11.92 18.63
N ASP A 4 20.46 -12.40 17.42
CA ASP A 4 21.15 -11.64 16.37
C ASP A 4 20.35 -10.36 16.08
N PRO A 5 20.91 -9.17 16.36
CA PRO A 5 20.18 -7.90 16.25
C PRO A 5 19.74 -7.61 14.82
N LEU A 6 20.48 -8.08 13.80
CA LEU A 6 20.10 -7.86 12.41
C LEU A 6 18.94 -8.76 11.98
N LYS A 7 18.85 -9.99 12.50
CA LYS A 7 17.67 -10.83 12.30
C LYS A 7 16.43 -10.22 12.93
N VAL A 8 16.56 -9.64 14.13
CA VAL A 8 15.45 -8.90 14.76
C VAL A 8 15.03 -7.71 13.90
N LEU A 9 15.99 -6.94 13.39
CA LEU A 9 15.71 -5.79 12.54
C LEU A 9 15.02 -6.19 11.22
N SER A 10 15.48 -7.26 10.57
CA SER A 10 14.86 -7.79 9.34
C SER A 10 13.39 -8.17 9.59
N VAL A 11 13.10 -8.88 10.69
CA VAL A 11 11.71 -9.21 11.08
C VAL A 11 10.86 -7.96 11.30
N VAL A 12 11.40 -6.94 11.97
CA VAL A 12 10.69 -5.67 12.20
C VAL A 12 10.41 -4.95 10.87
N ARG A 13 11.38 -4.92 9.94
CA ARG A 13 11.19 -4.31 8.62
C ARG A 13 10.16 -5.06 7.79
N GLN A 14 10.18 -6.39 7.81
CA GLN A 14 9.19 -7.19 7.10
C GLN A 14 7.77 -6.94 7.62
N ARG A 15 7.60 -6.88 8.95
CA ARG A 15 6.32 -6.51 9.57
C ARG A 15 5.86 -5.11 9.16
N ALA A 16 6.78 -4.14 9.07
CA ALA A 16 6.45 -2.81 8.59
C ALA A 16 5.96 -2.83 7.13
N VAL A 17 6.59 -3.62 6.25
CA VAL A 17 6.12 -3.81 4.87
C VAL A 17 4.70 -4.37 4.86
N ASP A 18 4.42 -5.40 5.66
CA ASP A 18 3.09 -6.01 5.71
C ASP A 18 2.02 -5.06 6.25
N GLN A 19 2.34 -4.26 7.27
CA GLN A 19 1.46 -3.19 7.75
C GLN A 19 1.17 -2.15 6.66
N ARG A 20 2.18 -1.74 5.89
CA ARG A 20 1.98 -0.79 4.77
C ARG A 20 1.16 -1.41 3.63
N ARG A 21 1.28 -2.71 3.38
CA ARG A 21 0.41 -3.43 2.42
C ARG A 21 -1.05 -3.40 2.86
N GLN A 22 -1.31 -3.66 4.15
CA GLN A 22 -2.67 -3.61 4.70
C GLN A 22 -3.26 -2.19 4.62
N ALA A 23 -2.45 -1.18 4.96
CA ALA A 23 -2.87 0.22 4.83
C ALA A 23 -3.21 0.59 3.38
N LEU A 24 -2.37 0.21 2.41
CA LEU A 24 -2.66 0.44 0.99
C LEU A 24 -3.94 -0.27 0.56
N ALA A 25 -4.15 -1.52 0.98
CA ALA A 25 -5.37 -2.25 0.66
C ALA A 25 -6.63 -1.54 1.20
N ALA A 26 -6.56 -0.97 2.41
CA ALA A 26 -7.65 -0.19 2.98
C ALA A 26 -7.93 1.09 2.18
N CYS A 27 -6.89 1.82 1.74
CA CYS A 27 -7.05 3.00 0.89
C CYS A 27 -7.69 2.65 -0.45
N LEU A 28 -7.26 1.57 -1.11
CA LEU A 28 -7.83 1.10 -2.37
C LEU A 28 -9.29 0.66 -2.22
N ALA A 29 -9.65 0.04 -1.09
CA ALA A 29 -11.03 -0.30 -0.80
C ALA A 29 -11.91 0.95 -0.62
N ALA A 30 -11.40 2.00 0.04
CA ALA A 30 -12.09 3.27 0.18
C ALA A 30 -12.28 3.97 -1.17
N GLU A 31 -11.23 3.99 -2.02
CA GLU A 31 -11.28 4.53 -3.38
C GLU A 31 -12.33 3.80 -4.23
N ALA A 32 -12.34 2.46 -4.22
CA ALA A 32 -13.32 1.65 -4.91
C ALA A 32 -14.75 1.92 -4.41
N ALA A 33 -14.95 2.02 -3.09
CA ALA A 33 -16.25 2.30 -2.50
C ALA A 33 -16.78 3.70 -2.91
N ALA A 34 -15.91 4.70 -2.96
CA ALA A 34 -16.26 6.04 -3.44
C ALA A 34 -16.66 6.02 -4.93
N GLY A 35 -15.90 5.31 -5.77
CA GLY A 35 -16.23 5.10 -7.18
C GLY A 35 -17.56 4.38 -7.40
N ASP A 36 -17.83 3.32 -6.63
CA ASP A 36 -19.11 2.59 -6.66
C ASP A 36 -20.28 3.48 -6.23
N ARG A 37 -20.09 4.34 -5.21
CA ARG A 37 -21.10 5.29 -4.77
C ARG A 37 -21.45 6.29 -5.88
N ILE A 38 -20.45 6.84 -6.57
CA ILE A 38 -20.67 7.76 -7.70
C ILE A 38 -21.48 7.06 -8.80
N ARG A 39 -21.09 5.83 -9.17
CA ARG A 39 -21.80 5.06 -10.21
C ARG A 39 -23.27 4.83 -9.85
N ARG A 40 -23.56 4.47 -8.60
CA ARG A 40 -24.94 4.28 -8.11
C ARG A 40 -25.74 5.59 -8.12
N LEU A 41 -25.11 6.72 -7.77
CA LEU A 41 -25.75 8.04 -7.84
C LEU A 41 -26.06 8.44 -9.28
N GLU A 42 -25.14 8.20 -10.21
CA GLU A 42 -25.36 8.47 -11.64
C GLU A 42 -26.50 7.63 -12.21
N GLU A 43 -26.57 6.35 -11.83
CA GLU A 43 -27.67 5.48 -12.20
C GLU A 43 -29.01 5.94 -11.61
N ALA A 44 -29.04 6.34 -10.34
CA ALA A 44 -30.23 6.88 -9.69
C ALA A 44 -30.71 8.17 -10.37
N VAL A 45 -29.81 9.08 -10.71
CA VAL A 45 -30.13 10.32 -11.44
C VAL A 45 -30.70 10.00 -12.82
N ARG A 46 -30.13 9.04 -13.55
CA ARG A 46 -30.64 8.62 -14.86
C ARG A 46 -32.04 8.02 -14.77
N LEU A 47 -32.30 7.18 -13.77
CA LEU A 47 -33.62 6.59 -13.53
C LEU A 47 -34.66 7.64 -13.13
N ASP A 48 -34.28 8.61 -12.31
CA ASP A 48 -35.13 9.72 -11.89
C ASP A 48 -35.52 10.60 -13.09
N GLN A 49 -34.54 10.94 -13.94
CA GLN A 49 -34.78 11.69 -15.18
C GLN A 49 -35.74 10.92 -16.12
N ALA A 50 -35.50 9.63 -16.34
CA ALA A 50 -36.37 8.81 -17.20
C ALA A 50 -37.82 8.74 -16.68
N ARG A 51 -38.02 8.73 -15.35
CA ARG A 51 -39.36 8.77 -14.74
C ARG A 51 -40.01 10.14 -14.91
N ALA A 52 -39.25 11.21 -14.75
CA ALA A 52 -39.74 12.57 -14.96
C ALA A 52 -40.17 12.80 -16.42
N ASP A 53 -39.37 12.31 -17.38
CA ASP A 53 -39.66 12.43 -18.82
C ASP A 53 -40.90 11.63 -19.23
N ALA A 54 -41.22 10.55 -18.52
CA ALA A 54 -42.40 9.71 -18.76
C ALA A 54 -43.67 10.19 -18.02
N ALA A 55 -43.58 11.24 -17.20
CA ALA A 55 -44.70 11.70 -16.38
C ALA A 55 -45.80 12.38 -17.24
N PRO A 56 -47.09 12.02 -17.08
CA PRO A 56 -48.19 12.62 -17.85
C PRO A 56 -48.38 14.12 -17.59
N ASP A 57 -48.07 14.58 -16.37
CA ASP A 57 -48.10 15.99 -15.99
C ASP A 57 -46.75 16.38 -15.35
N PRO A 58 -45.94 17.20 -16.04
CA PRO A 58 -44.62 17.61 -15.55
C PRO A 58 -44.69 18.53 -14.32
N LEU A 59 -45.83 19.19 -14.08
CA LEU A 59 -45.97 20.19 -13.02
C LEU A 59 -46.36 19.57 -11.68
N LEU A 60 -47.04 18.41 -11.70
CA LEU A 60 -47.57 17.75 -10.50
C LEU A 60 -46.50 17.38 -9.46
N PHE A 61 -45.26 17.13 -9.92
CA PHE A 61 -44.14 16.68 -9.07
C PHE A 61 -42.90 17.59 -9.18
N HIS A 62 -43.04 18.78 -9.74
CA HIS A 62 -41.91 19.66 -10.06
C HIS A 62 -41.02 19.97 -8.85
N ASP A 63 -41.62 20.32 -7.71
CA ASP A 63 -40.87 20.68 -6.50
C ASP A 63 -40.12 19.49 -5.89
N ILE A 64 -40.73 18.29 -5.93
CA ILE A 64 -40.10 17.05 -5.46
C ILE A 64 -38.90 16.71 -6.34
N PHE A 65 -39.05 16.86 -7.66
CA PHE A 65 -37.96 16.66 -8.61
C PHE A 65 -36.81 17.64 -8.39
N LEU A 66 -37.11 18.93 -8.18
CA LEU A 66 -36.09 19.94 -7.89
C LEU A 66 -35.34 19.65 -6.58
N ALA A 67 -36.06 19.26 -5.52
CA ALA A 67 -35.47 18.88 -4.24
C ALA A 67 -34.55 17.66 -4.38
N THR A 68 -35.03 16.62 -5.07
CA THR A 68 -34.29 15.38 -5.35
C THR A 68 -33.02 15.66 -6.17
N ARG A 69 -33.11 16.51 -7.19
CA ARG A 69 -31.97 16.91 -8.02
C ARG A 69 -30.92 17.71 -7.24
N ARG A 70 -31.33 18.59 -6.32
CA ARG A 70 -30.41 19.30 -5.42
C ARG A 70 -29.69 18.32 -4.49
N HIS A 71 -30.42 17.38 -3.90
CA HIS A 71 -29.86 16.32 -3.08
C HIS A 71 -28.80 15.51 -3.83
N TRP A 72 -29.13 15.01 -5.04
CA TRP A 72 -28.18 14.24 -5.85
C TRP A 72 -26.93 15.00 -6.25
N ARG A 73 -27.05 16.30 -6.58
CA ARG A 73 -25.89 17.15 -6.85
C ARG A 73 -24.97 17.28 -5.65
N THR A 74 -25.53 17.49 -4.45
CA THR A 74 -24.75 17.54 -3.22
C THR A 74 -24.06 16.20 -2.95
N GLU A 75 -24.79 15.09 -3.06
CA GLU A 75 -24.25 13.74 -2.87
C GLU A 75 -23.13 13.40 -3.87
N GLN A 76 -23.27 13.79 -5.13
CA GLN A 76 -22.24 13.65 -6.15
C GLN A 76 -20.99 14.47 -5.80
N GLN A 77 -21.17 15.71 -5.35
CA GLN A 77 -20.03 16.56 -4.97
C GLN A 77 -19.29 15.97 -3.76
N VAL A 78 -20.01 15.55 -2.72
CA VAL A 78 -19.42 14.89 -1.55
C VAL A 78 -18.68 13.61 -1.96
N SER A 79 -19.28 12.79 -2.81
CA SER A 79 -18.66 11.54 -3.27
C SER A 79 -17.40 11.77 -4.11
N ARG A 80 -17.36 12.83 -4.92
CA ARG A 80 -16.17 13.24 -5.69
C ARG A 80 -15.05 13.74 -4.79
N VAL A 81 -15.37 14.51 -3.76
CA VAL A 81 -14.39 14.93 -2.75
C VAL A 81 -13.82 13.70 -2.03
N ALA A 82 -14.68 12.79 -1.59
CA ALA A 82 -14.24 11.54 -0.96
C ALA A 82 -13.36 10.68 -1.88
N LEU A 83 -13.67 10.61 -3.18
CA LEU A 83 -12.84 9.91 -4.17
C LEU A 83 -11.46 10.58 -4.31
N ALA A 84 -11.41 11.90 -4.40
CA ALA A 84 -10.16 12.65 -4.48
C ALA A 84 -9.29 12.46 -3.23
N GLU A 85 -9.90 12.54 -2.04
CA GLU A 85 -9.21 12.29 -0.76
C GLU A 85 -8.69 10.86 -0.67
N ALA A 86 -9.50 9.87 -1.05
CA ALA A 86 -9.08 8.47 -1.07
C ALA A 86 -7.93 8.23 -2.07
N GLY A 87 -7.99 8.87 -3.25
CA GLY A 87 -6.92 8.82 -4.25
C GLY A 87 -5.60 9.39 -3.73
N HIS A 88 -5.63 10.54 -3.06
CA HIS A 88 -4.44 11.11 -2.42
C HIS A 88 -3.87 10.19 -1.33
N GLN A 89 -4.73 9.65 -0.46
CA GLN A 89 -4.31 8.69 0.57
C GLN A 89 -3.71 7.41 -0.03
N ALA A 90 -4.24 6.94 -1.15
CA ALA A 90 -3.71 5.78 -1.86
C ALA A 90 -2.30 6.05 -2.43
N GLU A 91 -2.07 7.23 -3.00
CA GLU A 91 -0.72 7.64 -3.46
C GLU A 91 0.28 7.71 -2.29
N ASP A 92 -0.09 8.33 -1.18
CA ASP A 92 0.76 8.40 0.01
C ASP A 92 1.05 6.99 0.56
N ALA A 93 0.05 6.10 0.56
CA ALA A 93 0.23 4.71 0.98
C ALA A 93 1.14 3.92 0.03
N ARG A 94 1.07 4.16 -1.30
CA ARG A 94 1.99 3.58 -2.30
C ARG A 94 3.43 4.03 -2.03
N ALA A 95 3.64 5.33 -1.82
CA ALA A 95 4.96 5.89 -1.51
C ALA A 95 5.51 5.31 -0.19
N ALA A 96 4.69 5.23 0.85
CA ALA A 96 5.08 4.65 2.14
C ALA A 96 5.42 3.15 2.04
N LEU A 97 4.69 2.39 1.22
CA LEU A 97 5.00 0.98 0.95
C LEU A 97 6.32 0.83 0.19
N ALA A 98 6.58 1.66 -0.81
CA ALA A 98 7.84 1.66 -1.55
C ALA A 98 9.03 1.96 -0.61
N ALA A 99 8.91 2.98 0.24
CA ALA A 99 9.92 3.31 1.23
C ALA A 99 10.17 2.17 2.24
N ALA A 100 9.11 1.49 2.69
CA ALA A 100 9.22 0.36 3.60
C ALA A 100 9.95 -0.84 2.95
N ARG A 101 9.68 -1.12 1.67
CA ARG A 101 10.37 -2.18 0.90
C ARG A 101 11.85 -1.87 0.74
N LEU A 102 12.19 -0.65 0.34
CA LEU A 102 13.59 -0.22 0.21
C LEU A 102 14.35 -0.35 1.54
N ALA A 103 13.70 0.01 2.66
CA ALA A 103 14.30 -0.13 3.98
C ALA A 103 14.49 -1.61 4.39
N ALA A 104 13.59 -2.52 4.00
CA ALA A 104 13.75 -3.96 4.22
C ALA A 104 14.91 -4.52 3.39
N GLU A 105 14.95 -4.20 2.09
CA GLU A 105 16.01 -4.61 1.17
C GLU A 105 17.40 -4.11 1.60
N ALA A 106 17.48 -2.91 2.19
CA ALA A 106 18.73 -2.38 2.73
C ALA A 106 19.25 -3.21 3.92
N VAL A 107 18.35 -3.70 4.79
CA VAL A 107 18.72 -4.56 5.91
C VAL A 107 19.16 -5.94 5.42
N ASP A 108 18.47 -6.51 4.44
CA ASP A 108 18.84 -7.81 3.87
C ASP A 108 20.21 -7.74 3.18
N ARG A 109 20.51 -6.64 2.47
CA ARG A 109 21.85 -6.38 1.91
C ARG A 109 22.92 -6.30 3.00
N LEU A 110 22.66 -5.58 4.08
CA LEU A 110 23.60 -5.49 5.21
C LEU A 110 23.87 -6.85 5.87
N ILE A 111 22.85 -7.71 5.97
CA ILE A 111 23.00 -9.09 6.48
C ILE A 111 23.90 -9.89 5.54
N ALA A 112 23.66 -9.81 4.23
CA ALA A 112 24.46 -10.51 3.23
C ALA A 112 25.92 -10.05 3.24
N GLU A 113 26.18 -8.74 3.32
CA GLU A 113 27.52 -8.17 3.41
C GLU A 113 28.26 -8.66 4.65
N ARG A 114 27.60 -8.71 5.82
CA ARG A 114 28.21 -9.26 7.05
C ARG A 114 28.48 -10.75 6.96
N ALA A 115 27.59 -11.51 6.33
CA ALA A 115 27.81 -12.94 6.11
C ALA A 115 29.01 -13.18 5.19
N ALA A 116 29.12 -12.42 4.09
CA ALA A 116 30.25 -12.48 3.18
C ALA A 116 31.57 -12.09 3.87
N ALA A 117 31.58 -11.02 4.68
CA ALA A 117 32.74 -10.62 5.45
C ALA A 117 33.16 -11.68 6.49
N ALA A 118 32.20 -12.32 7.17
CA ALA A 118 32.47 -13.39 8.12
C ALA A 118 33.04 -14.63 7.42
N GLN A 119 32.53 -14.98 6.24
CA GLN A 119 33.04 -16.08 5.43
C GLN A 119 34.47 -15.80 4.97
N ALA A 120 34.75 -14.62 4.41
CA ALA A 120 36.08 -14.25 3.97
C ALA A 120 37.11 -14.27 5.12
N GLU A 121 36.69 -13.88 6.33
CA GLU A 121 37.54 -13.99 7.52
C GLU A 121 37.79 -15.44 7.94
N ALA A 122 36.77 -16.30 7.89
CA ALA A 122 36.93 -17.73 8.16
C ALA A 122 37.87 -18.40 7.15
N ASP A 123 37.75 -18.07 5.86
CA ASP A 123 38.59 -18.58 4.79
C ASP A 123 40.06 -18.15 4.98
N ARG A 124 40.30 -16.87 5.34
CA ARG A 124 41.65 -16.37 5.66
C ARG A 124 42.28 -17.12 6.83
N ARG A 125 41.51 -17.38 7.89
CA ARG A 125 41.99 -18.16 9.05
C ARG A 125 42.28 -19.60 8.68
N ALA A 126 41.41 -20.24 7.90
CA ALA A 126 41.63 -21.60 7.42
C ALA A 126 42.89 -21.70 6.56
N GLN A 127 43.12 -20.75 5.65
CA GLN A 127 44.33 -20.69 4.84
C GLN A 127 45.59 -20.52 5.69
N HIS A 128 45.56 -19.62 6.68
CA HIS A 128 46.70 -19.43 7.59
C HIS A 128 47.06 -20.73 8.35
N VAL A 129 46.04 -21.45 8.84
CA VAL A 129 46.25 -22.74 9.52
C VAL A 129 46.87 -23.78 8.59
N LEU A 130 46.42 -23.87 7.33
CA LEU A 130 47.00 -24.78 6.34
C LEU A 130 48.46 -24.43 6.01
N ASP A 131 48.76 -23.14 5.87
CA ASP A 131 50.12 -22.66 5.61
C ASP A 131 51.07 -22.96 6.78
N ASP A 132 50.61 -22.81 8.02
CA ASP A 132 51.37 -23.14 9.23
C ASP A 132 51.69 -24.64 9.30
N ILE A 133 50.71 -25.51 9.01
CA ILE A 133 50.90 -26.97 8.96
C ILE A 133 51.92 -27.33 7.86
N ALA A 134 51.79 -26.75 6.67
CA ALA A 134 52.71 -27.01 5.56
C ALA A 134 54.15 -26.58 5.87
N ARG A 135 54.34 -25.49 6.62
CA ARG A 135 55.66 -25.05 7.09
C ARG A 135 56.23 -25.97 8.17
N GLY A 136 55.39 -26.49 9.06
CA GLY A 136 55.79 -27.43 10.11
C GLY A 136 56.29 -28.77 9.57
N LEU A 137 55.72 -29.25 8.46
CA LEU A 137 56.12 -30.52 7.81
C LEU A 137 57.42 -30.43 6.99
N ARG A 138 57.91 -29.22 6.69
CA ARG A 138 59.14 -28.99 5.90
C ARG A 138 60.40 -28.78 6.76
N LYS A 139 60.25 -28.72 8.09
CA LYS A 139 61.36 -28.70 9.05
C LYS A 139 61.64 -30.10 9.54
#